data_AF-V5B9R9-F1
#
_entry.id   AF-V5B9R9-F1
#
_cell.length_a   1.000
_cell.length_b   1.000
_cell.length_c   1.000
_cell.angle_alpha   90.00
_cell.angle_beta   90.00
_cell.angle_gamma   90.00
#
_symmetry.space_group_name_H-M   'P 1'
#
loop_
_entity.id
_entity.type
_entity.pdbx_description
1 polymer ?
#
loop_
_entity_poly.entity_id
_entity_poly.type
_entity_poly.pdbx_seq_one_letter_code
_entity_poly.pdbx_strand_id
1 'polypeptide(L)'
;MKEKPNLEDCVADDDFATAALPTSKESRLFYSLIAMRLHEDHRTRSIRFSRYTCSVSGRGDSEVESLPPKIDSTVARCWLVDAESVQKEMRRQNCSKVDLKFCLNWHAHAQENGIALFDERADNLAENAPPYMNKQDSQSLLALVHFMLLDNLSYFTEQGETTVFGSALMHSPSELQEDVLFVLELLKFGLLTGDVLEAPKDRPHPAGVQLLRRPDTPADKRRSILLLSRVCSLFPMRLHTGSHWQGDVDFDLAAYSSIIKILKRSLRQLTEACLASLLLRDINQVRQLPEGYFSPLQPKLPCFFLQRNCMGIVMKFFLEYVPMEGPVAASAPLPSSSIPLSSPLGKFEACVRMWYPCCENPLSDLCRTVLFWHQISNMINQLNSSIDVSELKDDIDAATDFLMRQCRLVGLDTHPDFPRL
;
A
#
# COMPACT_ATOMS: atom_id res chain seq x y z
N MET A 1 -30.13 -29.75 -17.53
CA MET A 1 -30.34 -28.29 -17.67
C MET A 1 -30.63 -27.75 -16.28
N LYS A 2 -29.61 -27.23 -15.59
CA LYS A 2 -29.74 -26.55 -14.29
C LYS A 2 -29.20 -25.15 -14.49
N GLU A 3 -30.04 -24.16 -14.22
CA GLU A 3 -29.79 -22.74 -14.46
C GLU A 3 -28.54 -22.27 -13.70
N LYS A 4 -27.70 -21.51 -14.41
CA LYS A 4 -26.64 -20.70 -13.79
C LYS A 4 -27.32 -19.55 -13.03
N PRO A 5 -26.89 -19.22 -11.79
CA PRO A 5 -27.38 -18.01 -11.16
C PRO A 5 -26.86 -16.79 -11.90
N ASN A 6 -27.75 -15.83 -12.13
CA ASN A 6 -27.46 -14.54 -12.75
C ASN A 6 -26.44 -13.74 -11.93
N LEU A 7 -25.52 -13.08 -12.63
CA LEU A 7 -24.36 -12.36 -12.11
C LEU A 7 -24.68 -10.95 -11.56
N GLU A 8 -25.95 -10.64 -11.28
CA GLU A 8 -26.38 -9.26 -10.92
C GLU A 8 -26.61 -9.03 -9.41
N ASP A 9 -26.56 -10.06 -8.56
CA ASP A 9 -26.89 -9.93 -7.12
C ASP A 9 -25.70 -10.10 -6.15
N CYS A 10 -24.45 -10.05 -6.61
CA CYS A 10 -23.28 -10.04 -5.72
C CYS A 10 -22.73 -8.63 -5.54
N VAL A 11 -23.55 -7.72 -5.00
CA VAL A 11 -23.04 -6.53 -4.32
C VAL A 11 -22.47 -7.00 -3.00
N ALA A 12 -21.14 -7.04 -2.90
CA ALA A 12 -20.47 -7.27 -1.63
C ALA A 12 -20.80 -6.07 -0.72
N ASP A 13 -21.63 -6.30 0.30
CA ASP A 13 -21.89 -5.33 1.35
C ASP A 13 -20.57 -4.87 1.99
N ASP A 14 -20.30 -3.57 1.93
CA ASP A 14 -19.10 -2.90 2.49
C ASP A 14 -19.05 -2.93 4.04
N ASP A 15 -20.00 -3.60 4.70
CA ASP A 15 -20.19 -3.60 6.17
C ASP A 15 -19.36 -4.64 6.94
N PHE A 16 -18.49 -5.41 6.28
CA PHE A 16 -17.75 -6.50 6.94
C PHE A 16 -16.52 -6.05 7.76
N ALA A 17 -16.22 -4.75 7.82
CA ALA A 17 -14.89 -4.26 8.22
C ALA A 17 -14.88 -3.23 9.38
N THR A 18 -15.99 -3.02 10.09
CA THR A 18 -16.12 -1.86 10.99
C THR A 18 -15.65 -2.06 12.44
N ALA A 19 -15.31 -3.28 12.87
CA ALA A 19 -15.13 -3.54 14.30
C ALA A 19 -13.70 -3.34 14.86
N ALA A 20 -12.65 -3.25 14.03
CA ALA A 20 -11.27 -3.13 14.52
C ALA A 20 -10.27 -2.49 13.54
N LEU A 21 -10.71 -1.58 12.66
CA LEU A 21 -9.86 -0.95 11.64
C LEU A 21 -9.45 0.49 12.03
N PRO A 22 -8.34 1.03 11.47
CA PRO A 22 -7.65 2.24 11.93
C PRO A 22 -8.42 3.55 11.72
N THR A 23 -9.69 3.47 11.35
CA THR A 23 -10.54 4.61 11.02
C THR A 23 -10.71 5.60 12.17
N SER A 24 -10.43 5.25 13.44
CA SER A 24 -10.59 6.21 14.53
C SER A 24 -9.38 7.16 14.69
N LYS A 25 -8.13 6.69 14.55
CA LYS A 25 -6.94 7.52 14.81
C LYS A 25 -6.47 8.27 13.56
N GLU A 26 -6.37 7.59 12.41
CA GLU A 26 -5.99 8.23 11.14
C GLU A 26 -7.06 9.21 10.66
N SER A 27 -8.35 8.88 10.86
CA SER A 27 -9.39 9.84 10.50
C SER A 27 -9.30 11.11 11.32
N ARG A 28 -8.99 11.00 12.62
CA ARG A 28 -8.81 12.18 13.48
C ARG A 28 -7.64 13.05 13.02
N LEU A 29 -6.54 12.48 12.53
CA LEU A 29 -5.36 13.22 12.07
C LEU A 29 -5.67 14.15 10.89
N PHE A 30 -6.26 13.62 9.82
CA PHE A 30 -6.55 14.46 8.65
C PHE A 30 -7.67 15.49 8.93
N TYR A 31 -8.65 15.16 9.77
CA TYR A 31 -9.64 16.14 10.22
C TYR A 31 -9.00 17.25 11.06
N SER A 32 -8.02 16.92 11.90
CA SER A 32 -7.27 17.92 12.68
C SER A 32 -6.45 18.85 11.78
N LEU A 33 -5.81 18.35 10.71
CA LEU A 33 -5.10 19.17 9.72
C LEU A 33 -6.01 20.23 9.08
N ILE A 34 -7.22 19.84 8.70
CA ILE A 34 -8.21 20.76 8.10
C ILE A 34 -8.76 21.70 9.16
N ALA A 35 -9.17 21.19 10.32
CA ALA A 35 -9.77 21.98 11.40
C ALA A 35 -8.83 23.09 11.90
N MET A 36 -7.52 22.82 11.97
CA MET A 36 -6.51 23.82 12.31
C MET A 36 -6.56 25.07 11.42
N ARG A 37 -6.96 24.94 10.15
CA ARG A 37 -7.03 26.06 9.20
C ARG A 37 -8.40 26.76 9.18
N LEU A 38 -9.37 26.27 9.93
CA LEU A 38 -10.67 26.93 10.09
C LEU A 38 -10.63 27.97 11.22
N HIS A 39 -11.65 28.83 11.27
CA HIS A 39 -11.86 29.78 12.37
C HIS A 39 -11.82 29.07 13.74
N GLU A 40 -11.36 29.77 14.77
CA GLU A 40 -11.16 29.20 16.12
C GLU A 40 -12.41 28.48 16.65
N ASP A 41 -13.60 29.02 16.35
CA ASP A 41 -14.89 28.39 16.68
C ASP A 41 -15.06 26.97 16.11
N HIS A 42 -14.45 26.66 14.96
CA HIS A 42 -14.53 25.35 14.34
C HIS A 42 -13.45 24.38 14.83
N ARG A 43 -12.44 24.86 15.56
CA ARG A 43 -11.39 24.02 16.15
C ARG A 43 -11.85 23.28 17.39
N THR A 44 -12.84 23.83 18.10
CA THR A 44 -13.36 23.30 19.37
C THR A 44 -14.74 22.65 19.24
N ARG A 45 -15.45 22.91 18.13
CA ARG A 45 -16.78 22.33 17.86
C ARG A 45 -16.67 20.92 17.30
N SER A 46 -17.65 20.08 17.63
CA SER A 46 -17.81 18.79 16.96
C SER A 46 -18.16 19.04 15.50
N ILE A 47 -17.20 18.80 14.61
CA ILE A 47 -17.46 18.88 13.17
C ILE A 47 -18.15 17.57 12.78
N ARG A 48 -19.45 17.64 12.46
CA ARG A 48 -20.18 16.51 11.89
C ARG A 48 -19.79 16.36 10.43
N PHE A 49 -18.91 15.40 10.15
CA PHE A 49 -18.63 15.00 8.77
C PHE A 49 -19.67 13.95 8.34
N SER A 50 -20.58 14.36 7.47
CA SER A 50 -21.48 13.42 6.81
C SER A 50 -20.70 12.63 5.77
N ARG A 51 -20.38 11.36 6.08
CA ARG A 51 -19.85 10.43 5.09
C ARG A 51 -21.00 10.00 4.21
N TYR A 52 -21.05 10.47 2.97
CA TYR A 52 -21.93 9.89 1.97
C TYR A 52 -21.35 8.54 1.54
N THR A 53 -21.72 7.47 2.25
CA THR A 53 -21.61 6.12 1.70
C THR A 53 -22.84 5.90 0.82
N CYS A 54 -22.64 5.41 -0.39
CA CYS A 54 -23.76 5.00 -1.24
C CYS A 54 -24.28 3.66 -0.69
N SER A 55 -25.08 3.69 0.37
CA SER A 55 -25.85 2.51 0.78
C SER A 55 -27.14 2.48 -0.03
N VAL A 56 -27.31 1.43 -0.84
CA VAL A 56 -28.51 1.23 -1.68
C VAL A 56 -29.70 0.73 -0.85
N SER A 57 -29.56 0.56 0.46
CA SER A 57 -30.67 0.17 1.33
C SER A 57 -30.80 1.13 2.50
N GLY A 58 -31.94 1.85 2.53
CA GLY A 58 -32.35 2.68 3.66
C GLY A 58 -32.36 1.88 4.94
N ARG A 59 -31.36 2.09 5.78
CA ARG A 59 -31.37 1.88 7.22
C ARG A 59 -30.62 3.02 7.88
N GLY A 60 -31.13 3.42 9.04
CA GLY A 60 -31.00 4.75 9.63
C GLY A 60 -29.58 5.28 9.74
N ASP A 61 -29.50 6.61 9.84
CA ASP A 61 -28.35 7.38 10.30
C ASP A 61 -27.59 6.56 11.34
N SER A 62 -26.49 5.93 10.91
CA SER A 62 -25.54 5.39 11.88
C SER A 62 -25.05 6.63 12.63
N GLU A 63 -25.34 6.71 13.92
CA GLU A 63 -24.81 7.76 14.79
C GLU A 63 -23.29 7.71 14.71
N VAL A 64 -22.72 8.47 13.76
CA VAL A 64 -21.29 8.72 13.71
C VAL A 64 -21.03 9.57 14.94
N GLU A 65 -20.41 8.95 15.94
CA GLU A 65 -20.01 9.61 17.19
C GLU A 65 -19.22 10.87 16.84
N SER A 66 -19.88 12.03 16.94
CA SER A 66 -19.34 13.32 16.52
C SER A 66 -18.40 13.83 17.60
N LEU A 67 -17.23 13.21 17.71
CA LEU A 67 -16.18 13.66 18.61
C LEU A 67 -15.44 14.84 17.96
N PRO A 68 -15.13 15.91 18.73
CA PRO A 68 -14.36 17.03 18.22
C PRO A 68 -12.98 16.54 17.74
N PRO A 69 -12.42 17.12 16.65
CA PRO A 69 -11.08 16.77 16.21
C PRO A 69 -10.10 17.06 17.34
N LYS A 70 -9.39 16.03 17.82
CA LYS A 70 -8.31 16.23 18.77
C LYS A 70 -7.13 16.78 17.99
N ILE A 71 -6.94 18.10 18.04
CA ILE A 71 -5.77 18.76 17.48
C ILE A 71 -4.58 18.34 18.35
N ASP A 72 -3.77 17.43 17.83
CA ASP A 72 -2.53 17.01 18.47
C ASP A 72 -1.45 18.02 18.06
N SER A 73 -0.79 18.65 19.03
CA SER A 73 0.21 19.70 18.78
C SER A 73 1.46 19.17 18.07
N THR A 74 1.64 17.84 18.02
CA THR A 74 2.70 17.19 17.23
C THR A 74 2.41 17.16 15.72
N VAL A 75 1.17 17.45 15.30
CA VAL A 75 0.65 17.28 13.91
C VAL A 75 0.98 18.44 12.97
N ALA A 76 1.62 19.49 13.47
CA ALA A 76 2.02 20.62 12.66
C ALA A 76 3.42 21.07 13.06
N ARG A 77 4.45 20.55 12.40
CA ARG A 77 5.74 21.24 12.30
C ARG A 77 5.63 22.37 11.29
N CYS A 78 6.33 23.47 11.56
CA CYS A 78 6.42 24.59 10.65
C CYS A 78 7.57 24.36 9.68
N TRP A 79 7.30 23.68 8.56
CA TRP A 79 8.32 23.36 7.56
C TRP A 79 8.83 24.63 6.85
N LEU A 80 10.16 24.81 6.85
CA LEU A 80 10.90 25.95 6.28
C LEU A 80 11.32 25.68 4.83
N VAL A 81 10.38 25.19 4.02
CA VAL A 81 10.64 24.81 2.62
C VAL A 81 10.24 25.95 1.67
N ASP A 82 11.12 26.24 0.71
CA ASP A 82 10.91 27.26 -0.32
C ASP A 82 11.47 26.82 -1.69
N ALA A 83 11.17 27.57 -2.74
CA ALA A 83 11.60 27.22 -4.09
C ALA A 83 13.13 27.16 -4.25
N GLU A 84 13.88 28.03 -3.56
CA GLU A 84 15.34 28.09 -3.68
C GLU A 84 16.02 26.88 -3.03
N SER A 85 15.60 26.55 -1.81
CA SER A 85 16.08 25.41 -1.03
C SER A 85 15.79 24.08 -1.74
N VAL A 86 14.60 23.93 -2.34
CA VAL A 86 14.25 22.76 -3.15
C VAL A 86 15.15 22.66 -4.38
N GLN A 87 15.36 23.74 -5.13
CA GLN A 87 16.23 23.71 -6.30
C GLN A 87 17.69 23.38 -5.94
N LYS A 88 18.19 23.94 -4.84
CA LYS A 88 19.53 23.63 -4.33
C LYS A 88 19.65 22.14 -3.98
N GLU A 89 18.63 21.59 -3.32
CA GLU A 89 18.62 20.19 -2.92
C GLU A 89 18.46 19.23 -4.11
N MET A 90 17.62 19.56 -5.09
CA MET A 90 17.50 18.78 -6.33
C MET A 90 18.82 18.70 -7.09
N ARG A 91 19.60 19.79 -7.13
CA ARG A 91 20.95 19.79 -7.71
C ARG A 91 21.92 18.91 -6.91
N ARG A 92 21.83 18.93 -5.57
CA ARG A 92 22.67 18.09 -4.69
C ARG A 92 22.40 16.61 -4.89
N GLN A 93 21.12 16.22 -4.93
CA GLN A 93 20.70 14.83 -5.12
C GLN A 93 20.76 14.38 -6.59
N ASN A 94 21.03 15.30 -7.54
CA ASN A 94 21.00 15.05 -8.98
C ASN A 94 19.69 14.40 -9.44
N CYS A 95 18.56 14.94 -8.99
CA CYS A 95 17.23 14.43 -9.32
C CYS A 95 16.36 15.51 -10.00
N SER A 96 15.34 15.05 -10.73
CA SER A 96 14.38 15.90 -11.43
C SER A 96 12.96 15.82 -10.84
N LYS A 97 12.78 15.00 -9.79
CA LYS A 97 11.49 14.71 -9.17
C LYS A 97 11.58 14.92 -7.66
N VAL A 98 10.59 15.60 -7.11
CA VAL A 98 10.31 15.63 -5.67
C VAL A 98 9.38 14.45 -5.35
N ASP A 99 9.87 13.51 -4.55
CA ASP A 99 9.15 12.35 -4.04
C ASP A 99 9.50 12.06 -2.57
N LEU A 100 8.93 10.99 -2.00
CA LEU A 100 9.20 10.56 -0.62
C LEU A 100 10.70 10.40 -0.35
N LYS A 101 11.42 9.75 -1.29
CA LYS A 101 12.86 9.49 -1.15
C LYS A 101 13.67 10.78 -1.17
N PHE A 102 13.33 11.70 -2.07
CA PHE A 102 13.93 13.03 -2.11
C PHE A 102 13.81 13.76 -0.76
N CYS A 103 12.60 13.79 -0.18
CA CYS A 103 12.35 14.44 1.11
C CYS A 103 13.10 13.75 2.26
N LEU A 104 13.15 12.42 2.30
CA LEU A 104 13.90 11.68 3.32
C LEU A 104 15.41 11.93 3.22
N ASN A 105 15.98 11.89 2.02
CA ASN A 105 17.40 12.20 1.79
C ASN A 105 17.73 13.65 2.13
N TRP A 106 16.82 14.59 1.85
CA TRP A 106 16.98 15.98 2.24
C TRP A 106 16.97 16.11 3.76
N HIS A 107 16.00 15.47 4.42
CA HIS A 107 15.91 15.46 5.88
C HIS A 107 17.19 14.92 6.54
N ALA A 108 17.67 13.75 6.11
CA ALA A 108 18.88 13.13 6.63
C ALA A 108 20.11 14.04 6.45
N HIS A 109 20.29 14.61 5.25
CA HIS A 109 21.39 15.55 4.98
C HIS A 109 21.30 16.81 5.85
N ALA A 110 20.09 17.36 6.04
CA ALA A 110 19.89 18.53 6.87
C ALA A 110 20.22 18.24 8.34
N GLN A 111 19.79 17.07 8.84
CA GLN A 111 20.10 16.60 10.20
C GLN A 111 21.62 16.44 10.40
N GLU A 112 22.33 15.80 9.47
CA GLU A 112 23.78 15.61 9.53
C GLU A 112 24.57 16.93 9.54
N ASN A 113 24.04 17.97 8.90
CA ASN A 113 24.70 19.27 8.75
C ASN A 113 24.15 20.37 9.65
N GLY A 114 23.23 20.04 10.58
CA GLY A 114 22.61 21.00 11.50
C GLY A 114 21.78 22.08 10.79
N ILE A 115 21.18 21.77 9.63
CA ILE A 115 20.31 22.67 8.89
C ILE A 115 18.88 22.49 9.39
N ALA A 116 18.28 23.56 9.90
CA ALA A 116 16.87 23.54 10.33
C ALA A 116 15.93 23.49 9.12
N LEU A 117 15.14 22.40 9.00
CA LEU A 117 14.07 22.28 7.99
C LEU A 117 12.68 22.60 8.54
N PHE A 118 12.56 22.76 9.85
CA PHE A 118 11.33 23.19 10.50
C PHE A 118 11.66 24.11 11.68
N ASP A 119 10.71 24.96 12.03
CA ASP A 119 10.78 25.80 13.23
C ASP A 119 9.98 25.14 14.36
N GLU A 120 10.68 24.73 15.42
CA GLU A 120 10.11 24.12 16.64
C GLU A 120 9.28 25.10 17.49
N ARG A 121 9.53 26.40 17.33
CA ARG A 121 8.93 27.46 18.15
C ARG A 121 7.85 28.24 17.40
N ALA A 122 7.74 28.03 16.09
CA ALA A 122 6.74 28.70 15.28
C ALA A 122 5.33 28.22 15.63
N ASP A 123 4.45 29.19 15.88
CA ASP A 123 3.03 28.94 15.86
C ASP A 123 2.57 28.70 14.41
N ASN A 124 2.30 27.44 14.07
CA ASN A 124 1.83 27.04 12.75
C ASN A 124 0.49 27.67 12.32
N LEU A 125 -0.23 28.25 13.28
CA LEU A 125 -1.50 28.92 13.08
C LEU A 125 -1.33 30.43 12.87
N ALA A 126 -0.16 31.00 13.13
CA ALA A 126 0.10 32.41 12.90
C ALA A 126 0.03 32.73 11.40
N GLU A 127 -0.69 33.79 11.05
CA GLU A 127 -0.89 34.22 9.65
C GLU A 127 0.44 34.40 8.91
N ASN A 128 1.47 34.88 9.61
CA ASN A 128 2.80 35.18 9.07
C ASN A 128 3.84 34.04 9.18
N ALA A 129 3.48 32.85 9.66
CA ALA A 129 4.44 31.75 9.77
C ALA A 129 4.95 31.29 8.39
N PRO A 130 6.17 30.74 8.26
CA PRO A 130 6.52 29.93 7.09
C PRO A 130 5.49 28.80 6.88
N PRO A 131 5.24 28.32 5.64
CA PRO A 131 5.82 28.74 4.37
C PRO A 131 5.15 29.96 3.69
N TYR A 132 4.19 30.66 4.33
CA TYR A 132 3.42 31.74 3.66
C TYR A 132 4.30 32.91 3.19
N MET A 133 5.35 33.25 3.94
CA MET A 133 6.27 34.33 3.57
C MET A 133 7.32 33.92 2.52
N ASN A 134 7.43 32.63 2.23
CA ASN A 134 8.46 32.10 1.34
C ASN A 134 7.95 32.04 -0.09
N LYS A 135 8.82 32.32 -1.06
CA LYS A 135 8.48 32.15 -2.48
C LYS A 135 8.27 30.65 -2.77
N GLN A 136 7.03 30.28 -3.03
CA GLN A 136 6.66 28.91 -3.41
C GLN A 136 6.63 28.73 -4.94
N ASP A 137 6.96 27.52 -5.38
CA ASP A 137 6.72 27.02 -6.72
C ASP A 137 6.07 25.62 -6.68
N SER A 138 5.88 25.00 -7.84
CA SER A 138 5.28 23.68 -7.93
C SER A 138 6.05 22.61 -7.14
N GLN A 139 7.39 22.67 -7.13
CA GLN A 139 8.23 21.65 -6.51
C GLN A 139 8.29 21.84 -4.99
N SER A 140 8.34 23.09 -4.51
CA SER A 140 8.28 23.38 -3.07
C SER A 140 6.93 23.00 -2.47
N LEU A 141 5.84 23.21 -3.19
CA LEU A 141 4.52 22.75 -2.77
C LEU A 141 4.45 21.23 -2.68
N LEU A 142 4.99 20.49 -3.66
CA LEU A 142 5.10 19.04 -3.58
C LEU A 142 5.94 18.60 -2.38
N ALA A 143 7.09 19.24 -2.14
CA ALA A 143 8.00 18.88 -1.05
C ALA A 143 7.32 19.07 0.31
N LEU A 144 6.61 20.19 0.50
CA LEU A 144 5.81 20.45 1.70
C LEU A 144 4.78 19.35 1.97
N VAL A 145 4.02 18.93 0.95
CA VAL A 145 3.03 17.86 1.11
C VAL A 145 3.69 16.54 1.52
N HIS A 146 4.84 16.17 0.93
CA HIS A 146 5.56 14.96 1.30
C HIS A 146 6.12 15.02 2.73
N PHE A 147 6.72 16.14 3.14
CA PHE A 147 7.19 16.32 4.51
C PHE A 147 6.05 16.24 5.51
N MET A 148 4.94 16.93 5.26
CA MET A 148 3.76 16.86 6.11
C MET A 148 3.20 15.43 6.20
N LEU A 149 3.12 14.70 5.09
CA LEU A 149 2.67 13.32 5.08
C LEU A 149 3.58 12.42 5.93
N LEU A 150 4.90 12.50 5.74
CA LEU A 150 5.89 11.72 6.48
C LEU A 150 5.85 12.00 7.99
N ASP A 151 5.72 13.28 8.37
CA ASP A 151 5.61 13.73 9.76
C ASP A 151 4.32 13.18 10.42
N ASN A 152 3.18 13.29 9.72
CA ASN A 152 1.90 12.78 10.19
C ASN A 152 1.85 11.24 10.33
N LEU A 153 2.67 10.54 9.56
CA LEU A 153 2.84 9.08 9.65
C LEU A 153 3.96 8.67 10.62
N SER A 154 4.56 9.63 11.33
CA SER A 154 5.64 9.42 12.31
C SER A 154 6.90 8.79 11.71
N TYR A 155 7.27 9.21 10.49
CA TYR A 155 8.58 8.90 9.89
C TYR A 155 9.69 9.83 10.43
N PHE A 156 9.30 10.87 11.16
CA PHE A 156 10.15 11.70 12.00
C PHE A 156 9.74 11.55 13.47
N THR A 157 10.70 11.63 14.41
CA THR A 157 10.44 11.62 15.86
C THR A 157 9.79 12.94 16.28
N GLU A 158 9.39 13.07 17.55
CA GLU A 158 8.92 14.35 18.11
C GLU A 158 10.00 15.45 18.10
N GLN A 159 11.28 15.06 18.11
CA GLN A 159 12.41 15.97 17.98
C GLN A 159 12.75 16.27 16.51
N GLY A 160 12.04 15.65 15.57
CA GLY A 160 12.27 15.79 14.13
C GLY A 160 13.53 15.07 13.66
N GLU A 161 13.92 13.98 14.33
CA GLU A 161 14.96 13.08 13.85
C GLU A 161 14.35 11.99 12.97
N THR A 162 15.12 11.44 12.05
CA THR A 162 14.65 10.34 11.18
C THR A 162 14.40 9.07 12.01
N THR A 163 13.20 8.47 11.92
CA THR A 163 12.91 7.20 12.62
C THR A 163 13.50 6.00 11.90
N VAL A 164 13.47 4.83 12.54
CA VAL A 164 13.84 3.54 11.89
C VAL A 164 12.98 3.24 10.66
N PHE A 165 11.69 3.61 10.69
CA PHE A 165 10.79 3.52 9.54
C PHE A 165 11.15 4.55 8.46
N GLY A 166 11.48 5.78 8.86
CA GLY A 166 12.11 6.83 8.03
C GLY A 166 13.30 6.31 7.23
N SER A 167 14.25 5.72 7.96
CA SER A 167 15.48 5.16 7.40
C SER A 167 15.20 3.98 6.47
N ALA A 168 14.34 3.03 6.87
CA ALA A 168 13.98 1.90 6.02
C ALA A 168 13.34 2.34 4.68
N LEU A 169 12.42 3.29 4.73
CA LEU A 169 11.80 3.85 3.52
C LEU A 169 12.82 4.59 2.65
N MET A 170 13.72 5.37 3.25
CA MET A 170 14.77 6.13 2.54
C MET A 170 15.68 5.22 1.70
N HIS A 171 16.05 4.06 2.24
CA HIS A 171 16.94 3.10 1.56
C HIS A 171 16.23 2.21 0.53
N SER A 172 14.90 2.27 0.45
CA SER A 172 14.16 1.45 -0.50
C SER A 172 14.30 1.91 -1.96
N PRO A 173 14.10 1.02 -2.96
CA PRO A 173 14.13 1.38 -4.37
C PRO A 173 13.14 2.49 -4.71
N SER A 174 13.52 3.42 -5.59
CA SER A 174 12.69 4.58 -5.91
C SER A 174 11.35 4.20 -6.55
N GLU A 175 11.32 3.09 -7.28
CA GLU A 175 10.12 2.56 -7.95
C GLU A 175 9.13 1.94 -6.97
N LEU A 176 9.58 1.58 -5.76
CA LEU A 176 8.79 0.89 -4.75
C LEU A 176 8.49 1.77 -3.52
N GLN A 177 8.81 3.06 -3.55
CA GLN A 177 8.65 3.95 -2.38
C GLN A 177 7.22 3.94 -1.81
N GLU A 178 6.19 4.07 -2.67
CA GLU A 178 4.80 4.04 -2.22
C GLU A 178 4.38 2.65 -1.70
N ASP A 179 4.85 1.57 -2.35
CA ASP A 179 4.57 0.20 -1.94
C ASP A 179 5.23 -0.13 -0.59
N VAL A 180 6.49 0.28 -0.41
CA VAL A 180 7.26 0.08 0.82
C VAL A 180 6.67 0.91 1.96
N LEU A 181 6.32 2.18 1.72
CA LEU A 181 5.60 3.00 2.68
C LEU A 181 4.33 2.26 3.14
N PHE A 182 3.55 1.73 2.20
CA PHE A 182 2.33 1.02 2.52
C PHE A 182 2.57 -0.27 3.33
N VAL A 183 3.61 -1.05 3.02
CA VAL A 183 3.97 -2.25 3.79
C VAL A 183 4.44 -1.90 5.20
N LEU A 184 5.18 -0.79 5.38
CA LEU A 184 5.56 -0.30 6.71
C LEU A 184 4.33 0.12 7.53
N GLU A 185 3.31 0.72 6.90
CA GLU A 185 2.05 0.99 7.60
C GLU A 185 1.32 -0.31 7.97
N LEU A 186 1.26 -1.30 7.09
CA LEU A 186 0.71 -2.63 7.44
C LEU A 186 1.44 -3.27 8.62
N LEU A 187 2.77 -3.14 8.68
CA LEU A 187 3.59 -3.60 9.80
C LEU A 187 3.19 -2.89 11.10
N LYS A 188 3.08 -1.55 11.10
CA LYS A 188 2.65 -0.76 12.27
C LYS A 188 1.28 -1.19 12.81
N PHE A 189 0.39 -1.67 11.93
CA PHE A 189 -0.94 -2.16 12.29
C PHE A 189 -1.00 -3.66 12.62
N GLY A 190 0.11 -4.39 12.54
CA GLY A 190 0.12 -5.85 12.74
C GLY A 190 -0.61 -6.63 11.64
N LEU A 191 -0.78 -6.02 10.46
CA LEU A 191 -1.49 -6.60 9.30
C LEU A 191 -0.54 -7.32 8.34
N LEU A 192 0.76 -7.27 8.60
CA LEU A 192 1.76 -8.06 7.91
C LEU A 192 1.87 -9.44 8.57
N THR A 193 0.83 -10.28 8.42
CA THR A 193 0.74 -11.57 9.10
C THR A 193 0.26 -12.70 8.19
N GLY A 194 0.70 -13.93 8.50
CA GLY A 194 0.17 -15.17 7.93
C GLY A 194 -0.96 -15.81 8.76
N ASP A 195 -1.43 -15.15 9.83
CA ASP A 195 -2.54 -15.64 10.64
C ASP A 195 -3.87 -15.59 9.89
N VAL A 196 -4.77 -16.50 10.22
CA VAL A 196 -6.11 -16.52 9.62
C VAL A 196 -6.88 -15.28 10.03
N LEU A 197 -7.50 -14.60 9.07
CA LEU A 197 -8.43 -13.51 9.38
C LEU A 197 -9.70 -14.11 9.99
N GLU A 198 -9.99 -13.75 11.24
CA GLU A 198 -11.15 -14.28 11.95
C GLU A 198 -12.45 -13.63 11.45
N ALA A 199 -13.47 -14.45 11.25
CA ALA A 199 -14.83 -13.97 11.06
C ALA A 199 -15.41 -13.44 12.38
N PRO A 200 -16.24 -12.38 12.35
CA PRO A 200 -17.00 -11.97 13.52
C PRO A 200 -17.82 -13.13 14.09
N LYS A 201 -17.91 -13.23 15.42
CA LYS A 201 -18.60 -14.34 16.11
C LYS A 201 -20.07 -14.47 15.72
N ASP A 202 -20.71 -13.35 15.38
CA ASP A 202 -22.09 -13.24 14.93
C ASP A 202 -22.28 -13.49 13.43
N ARG A 203 -21.19 -13.52 12.65
CA ARG A 203 -21.21 -13.73 11.19
C ARG A 203 -20.06 -14.66 10.76
N PRO A 204 -20.11 -15.96 11.12
CA PRO A 204 -19.09 -16.92 10.71
C PRO A 204 -19.06 -17.09 9.20
N HIS A 205 -17.91 -17.51 8.66
CA HIS A 205 -17.79 -17.85 7.25
C HIS A 205 -18.75 -19.00 6.86
N PRO A 206 -19.32 -18.98 5.64
CA PRO A 206 -20.09 -20.12 5.12
C PRO A 206 -19.27 -21.42 5.16
N ALA A 207 -19.93 -22.56 5.45
CA ALA A 207 -19.27 -23.86 5.63
C ALA A 207 -18.47 -24.36 4.42
N GLY A 208 -18.73 -23.82 3.22
CA GLY A 208 -18.00 -24.15 1.98
C GLY A 208 -16.75 -23.31 1.74
N VAL A 209 -16.45 -22.31 2.57
CA VAL A 209 -15.27 -21.45 2.39
C VAL A 209 -14.02 -22.21 2.79
N GLN A 210 -13.16 -22.46 1.80
CA GLN A 210 -11.84 -23.04 2.01
C GLN A 210 -10.78 -21.94 1.96
N LEU A 211 -9.97 -21.84 3.03
CA LEU A 211 -8.87 -20.88 3.10
C LEU A 211 -7.68 -21.25 2.22
N LEU A 212 -7.48 -22.54 1.94
CA LEU A 212 -6.46 -23.07 1.04
C LEU A 212 -7.12 -24.11 0.15
N ARG A 213 -6.57 -24.36 -1.04
CA ARG A 213 -7.07 -25.43 -1.92
C ARG A 213 -6.80 -26.81 -1.33
N ARG A 214 -5.74 -26.92 -0.53
CA ARG A 214 -5.33 -28.16 0.13
C ARG A 214 -5.61 -28.11 1.63
N PRO A 215 -6.69 -28.76 2.11
CA PRO A 215 -7.06 -28.72 3.53
C PRO A 215 -6.03 -29.42 4.43
N ASP A 216 -5.22 -30.33 3.89
CA ASP A 216 -4.14 -31.07 4.55
C ASP A 216 -2.82 -30.29 4.61
N THR A 217 -2.78 -29.05 4.13
CA THR A 217 -1.56 -28.23 4.19
C THR A 217 -1.11 -28.03 5.65
N PRO A 218 0.15 -28.39 5.99
CA PRO A 218 0.76 -28.16 7.29
C PRO A 218 0.64 -26.69 7.76
N ALA A 219 0.54 -26.47 9.07
CA ALA A 219 0.26 -25.15 9.64
C ALA A 219 1.35 -24.11 9.31
N ASP A 220 2.62 -24.50 9.36
CA ASP A 220 3.79 -23.70 8.98
C ASP A 220 3.73 -23.26 7.51
N LYS A 221 3.42 -24.20 6.60
CA LYS A 221 3.24 -23.91 5.17
C LYS A 221 2.02 -23.02 4.93
N ARG A 222 0.92 -23.24 5.66
CA ARG A 222 -0.28 -22.42 5.57
C ARG A 222 0.03 -20.97 5.91
N ARG A 223 0.72 -20.72 7.02
CA ARG A 223 1.12 -19.36 7.43
C ARG A 223 1.98 -18.68 6.36
N SER A 224 2.96 -19.40 5.80
CA SER A 224 3.79 -18.91 4.70
C SER A 224 2.97 -18.57 3.44
N ILE A 225 2.03 -19.43 3.04
CA ILE A 225 1.17 -19.21 1.86
C ILE A 225 0.29 -17.97 2.05
N LEU A 226 -0.33 -17.82 3.22
CA LEU A 226 -1.18 -16.68 3.51
C LEU A 226 -0.38 -15.39 3.52
N LEU A 227 0.77 -15.36 4.19
CA LEU A 227 1.66 -14.19 4.23
C LEU A 227 2.11 -13.79 2.81
N LEU A 228 2.66 -14.73 2.05
CA LEU A 228 3.13 -14.48 0.68
C LEU A 228 2.00 -13.99 -0.22
N SER A 229 0.86 -14.69 -0.25
CA SER A 229 -0.25 -14.32 -1.13
C SER A 229 -0.84 -12.95 -0.80
N ARG A 230 -0.93 -12.59 0.48
CA ARG A 230 -1.39 -11.26 0.93
C ARG A 230 -0.41 -10.15 0.55
N VAL A 231 0.87 -10.29 0.87
CA VAL A 231 1.88 -9.27 0.52
C VAL A 231 2.01 -9.13 -1.00
N CYS A 232 2.06 -10.24 -1.73
CA CYS A 232 2.14 -10.23 -3.18
C CYS A 232 0.87 -9.68 -3.85
N SER A 233 -0.29 -9.71 -3.17
CA SER A 233 -1.51 -9.08 -3.68
C SER A 233 -1.44 -7.56 -3.79
N LEU A 234 -0.44 -6.94 -3.14
CA LEU A 234 -0.16 -5.51 -3.25
C LEU A 234 0.46 -5.13 -4.59
N PHE A 235 1.08 -6.10 -5.29
CA PHE A 235 1.75 -5.90 -6.57
C PHE A 235 0.82 -6.24 -7.75
N PRO A 236 0.85 -5.48 -8.86
CA PRO A 236 -0.08 -5.68 -9.97
C PRO A 236 0.19 -6.96 -10.77
N MET A 237 -0.89 -7.60 -11.22
CA MET A 237 -0.88 -8.61 -12.31
C MET A 237 -1.37 -7.95 -13.59
N ARG A 238 -0.61 -8.04 -14.69
CA ARG A 238 -1.03 -7.46 -15.98
C ARG A 238 -2.09 -8.33 -16.63
N LEU A 239 -3.20 -7.70 -16.99
CA LEU A 239 -4.28 -8.32 -17.73
C LEU A 239 -4.26 -7.81 -19.17
N HIS A 240 -4.72 -8.64 -20.11
CA HIS A 240 -4.93 -8.19 -21.47
C HIS A 240 -5.84 -6.95 -21.51
N THR A 241 -5.54 -6.01 -22.43
CA THR A 241 -6.32 -4.78 -22.58
C THR A 241 -7.80 -5.09 -22.79
N GLY A 242 -8.67 -4.51 -21.96
CA GLY A 242 -10.11 -4.75 -22.01
C GLY A 242 -10.59 -6.04 -21.32
N SER A 243 -9.69 -6.87 -20.79
CA SER A 243 -10.05 -8.08 -20.06
C SER A 243 -10.38 -7.80 -18.60
N HIS A 244 -11.37 -8.54 -18.09
CA HIS A 244 -11.71 -8.60 -16.68
C HIS A 244 -11.05 -9.82 -16.01
N TRP A 245 -10.99 -9.82 -14.68
CA TRP A 245 -10.57 -11.00 -13.94
C TRP A 245 -11.58 -12.13 -14.14
N GLN A 246 -11.09 -13.33 -14.47
CA GLN A 246 -11.92 -14.52 -14.76
C GLN A 246 -11.64 -15.69 -13.82
N GLY A 247 -10.70 -15.54 -12.88
CA GLY A 247 -10.39 -16.57 -11.89
C GLY A 247 -11.39 -16.58 -10.72
N ASP A 248 -11.34 -17.65 -9.93
CA ASP A 248 -12.18 -17.80 -8.75
C ASP A 248 -11.91 -16.70 -7.71
N VAL A 249 -12.93 -16.44 -6.88
CA VAL A 249 -12.83 -15.55 -5.73
C VAL A 249 -12.16 -16.28 -4.57
N ASP A 250 -11.06 -15.71 -4.08
CA ASP A 250 -10.40 -16.17 -2.87
C ASP A 250 -10.88 -15.37 -1.66
N PHE A 251 -11.55 -16.04 -0.70
CA PHE A 251 -12.17 -15.37 0.44
C PHE A 251 -11.18 -14.67 1.37
N ASP A 252 -10.02 -15.29 1.60
CA ASP A 252 -8.97 -14.70 2.45
C ASP A 252 -8.43 -13.41 1.81
N LEU A 253 -8.10 -13.47 0.52
CA LEU A 253 -7.60 -12.31 -0.21
C LEU A 253 -8.68 -11.25 -0.46
N ALA A 254 -9.96 -11.63 -0.51
CA ALA A 254 -11.06 -10.68 -0.57
C ALA A 254 -11.20 -9.92 0.76
N ALA A 255 -11.18 -10.63 1.89
CA ALA A 255 -11.21 -10.02 3.22
C ALA A 255 -9.99 -9.11 3.44
N TYR A 256 -8.79 -9.60 3.11
CA TYR A 256 -7.56 -8.82 3.16
C TYR A 256 -7.64 -7.58 2.25
N SER A 257 -8.15 -7.73 1.02
CA SER A 257 -8.33 -6.60 0.09
C SER A 257 -9.25 -5.52 0.67
N SER A 258 -10.30 -5.88 1.41
CA SER A 258 -11.16 -4.90 2.09
C SER A 258 -10.39 -4.09 3.14
N ILE A 259 -9.51 -4.73 3.91
CA ILE A 259 -8.61 -4.06 4.85
C ILE A 259 -7.66 -3.10 4.11
N ILE A 260 -7.00 -3.59 3.05
CA ILE A 260 -6.10 -2.79 2.21
C ILE A 260 -6.81 -1.56 1.62
N LYS A 261 -8.06 -1.73 1.15
CA LYS A 261 -8.86 -0.63 0.61
C LYS A 261 -9.07 0.48 1.62
N ILE A 262 -9.37 0.12 2.86
CA ILE A 262 -9.61 1.08 3.93
C ILE A 262 -8.31 1.83 4.24
N LEU A 263 -7.19 1.13 4.42
CA LEU A 263 -5.91 1.75 4.77
C LEU A 263 -5.39 2.65 3.63
N LYS A 264 -5.37 2.16 2.37
CA LYS A 264 -4.96 2.97 1.22
C LYS A 264 -5.83 4.23 1.06
N ARG A 265 -7.14 4.11 1.30
CA ARG A 265 -8.04 5.26 1.30
C ARG A 265 -7.68 6.26 2.40
N SER A 266 -7.41 5.80 3.63
CA SER A 266 -6.98 6.68 4.73
C SER A 266 -5.70 7.44 4.38
N LEU A 267 -4.69 6.76 3.84
CA LEU A 267 -3.41 7.39 3.47
C LEU A 267 -3.55 8.39 2.33
N ARG A 268 -4.39 8.07 1.34
CA ARG A 268 -4.75 9.02 0.28
C ARG A 268 -5.46 10.26 0.85
N GLN A 269 -6.42 10.06 1.75
CA GLN A 269 -7.14 11.16 2.41
C GLN A 269 -6.20 12.03 3.25
N LEU A 270 -5.20 11.44 3.92
CA LEU A 270 -4.17 12.17 4.64
C LEU A 270 -3.31 13.02 3.69
N THR A 271 -2.92 12.46 2.55
CA THR A 271 -2.15 13.19 1.52
C THR A 271 -2.96 14.38 0.97
N GLU A 272 -4.24 14.15 0.66
CA GLU A 272 -5.17 15.19 0.22
C GLU A 272 -5.38 16.27 1.30
N ALA A 273 -5.43 15.88 2.58
CA ALA A 273 -5.57 16.82 3.69
C ALA A 273 -4.30 17.66 3.92
N CYS A 274 -3.11 17.09 3.74
CA CYS A 274 -1.84 17.84 3.78
C CYS A 274 -1.86 18.95 2.73
N LEU A 275 -2.21 18.60 1.49
CA LEU A 275 -2.36 19.57 0.40
C LEU A 275 -3.45 20.60 0.71
N ALA A 276 -4.64 20.15 1.14
CA ALA A 276 -5.74 21.04 1.47
C ALA A 276 -5.35 22.04 2.58
N SER A 277 -4.57 21.63 3.58
CA SER A 277 -4.08 22.53 4.64
C SER A 277 -3.24 23.68 4.07
N LEU A 278 -2.40 23.41 3.07
CA LEU A 278 -1.56 24.41 2.41
C LEU A 278 -2.41 25.36 1.55
N LEU A 279 -3.35 24.80 0.79
CA LEU A 279 -4.23 25.58 -0.10
C LEU A 279 -5.26 26.42 0.66
N LEU A 280 -5.74 25.96 1.81
CA LEU A 280 -6.63 26.75 2.68
C LEU A 280 -5.90 27.94 3.30
N ARG A 281 -4.57 27.87 3.41
CA ARG A 281 -3.75 28.97 3.88
C ARG A 281 -3.53 30.04 2.79
N ASP A 282 -3.26 29.61 1.56
CA ASP A 282 -3.20 30.49 0.39
C ASP A 282 -3.76 29.78 -0.84
N ILE A 283 -5.01 30.10 -1.17
CA ILE A 283 -5.73 29.49 -2.29
C ILE A 283 -5.10 29.82 -3.65
N ASN A 284 -4.28 30.87 -3.75
CA ASN A 284 -3.61 31.22 -5.00
C ASN A 284 -2.54 30.19 -5.40
N GLN A 285 -2.03 29.41 -4.45
CA GLN A 285 -1.07 28.33 -4.70
C GLN A 285 -1.63 27.21 -5.58
N VAL A 286 -2.97 27.10 -5.70
CA VAL A 286 -3.60 26.16 -6.65
C VAL A 286 -3.05 26.34 -8.07
N ARG A 287 -2.72 27.58 -8.48
CA ARG A 287 -2.16 27.89 -9.81
C ARG A 287 -0.75 27.36 -10.04
N GLN A 288 -0.06 26.98 -8.97
CA GLN A 288 1.30 26.44 -9.01
C GLN A 288 1.33 24.91 -9.02
N LEU A 289 0.19 24.24 -8.80
CA LEU A 289 0.14 22.79 -8.81
C LEU A 289 0.48 22.24 -10.20
N PRO A 290 1.37 21.24 -10.30
CA PRO A 290 1.74 20.66 -11.59
C PRO A 290 0.57 19.82 -12.15
N GLU A 291 0.38 19.81 -13.47
CA GLU A 291 -0.67 18.99 -14.09
C GLU A 291 -0.55 17.51 -13.68
N GLY A 292 -1.70 16.89 -13.42
CA GLY A 292 -1.75 15.47 -13.08
C GLY A 292 -1.11 15.13 -11.74
N TYR A 293 -1.10 16.03 -10.75
CA TYR A 293 -0.51 15.77 -9.44
C TYR A 293 -1.08 14.53 -8.71
N PHE A 294 -2.35 14.18 -8.97
CA PHE A 294 -2.99 12.90 -8.57
C PHE A 294 -3.30 11.98 -9.79
N SER A 295 -2.55 12.10 -10.89
CA SER A 295 -2.77 11.27 -12.08
C SER A 295 -2.48 9.80 -11.80
N PRO A 296 -3.34 8.86 -12.23
CA PRO A 296 -3.07 7.43 -12.10
C PRO A 296 -1.92 6.93 -12.95
N LEU A 297 -1.53 7.67 -13.99
CA LEU A 297 -0.46 7.28 -14.90
C LEU A 297 0.90 7.83 -14.48
N GLN A 298 0.92 9.05 -13.94
CA GLN A 298 2.14 9.75 -13.55
C GLN A 298 1.90 10.59 -12.29
N PRO A 299 1.65 9.95 -11.14
CA PRO A 299 1.37 10.67 -9.91
C PRO A 299 2.61 11.48 -9.46
N LYS A 300 2.38 12.72 -9.02
CA LYS A 300 3.40 13.57 -8.38
C LYS A 300 3.31 13.52 -6.87
N LEU A 301 2.13 13.20 -6.34
CA LEU A 301 1.88 12.95 -4.92
C LEU A 301 1.49 11.47 -4.72
N PRO A 302 1.74 10.91 -3.52
CA PRO A 302 1.30 9.57 -3.18
C PRO A 302 -0.21 9.42 -3.38
N CYS A 303 -0.60 8.42 -4.15
CA CYS A 303 -2.01 8.21 -4.52
C CYS A 303 -2.63 6.98 -3.87
N PHE A 304 -1.79 6.02 -3.45
CA PHE A 304 -2.20 4.76 -2.82
C PHE A 304 -3.25 4.05 -3.66
N PHE A 305 -2.97 3.86 -4.96
CA PHE A 305 -3.94 3.24 -5.86
C PHE A 305 -4.27 1.81 -5.44
N LEU A 306 -5.55 1.47 -5.56
CA LEU A 306 -6.07 0.16 -5.26
C LEU A 306 -5.76 -0.79 -6.41
N GLN A 307 -4.80 -1.67 -6.18
CA GLN A 307 -4.52 -2.77 -7.09
C GLN A 307 -5.60 -3.84 -6.97
N ARG A 308 -5.85 -4.57 -8.06
CA ARG A 308 -6.63 -5.80 -8.00
C ARG A 308 -5.81 -6.88 -7.31
N ASN A 309 -6.42 -7.68 -6.44
CA ASN A 309 -5.76 -8.77 -5.70
C ASN A 309 -5.38 -9.99 -6.57
N CYS A 310 -5.45 -9.86 -7.90
CA CYS A 310 -5.17 -10.92 -8.87
C CYS A 310 -3.80 -11.58 -8.66
N MET A 311 -2.76 -10.79 -8.38
CA MET A 311 -1.42 -11.34 -8.12
C MET A 311 -1.39 -12.26 -6.89
N GLY A 312 -2.12 -11.91 -5.83
CA GLY A 312 -2.23 -12.77 -4.64
C GLY A 312 -2.85 -14.12 -4.97
N ILE A 313 -3.90 -14.14 -5.80
CA ILE A 313 -4.58 -15.38 -6.22
C ILE A 313 -3.65 -16.25 -7.07
N VAL A 314 -2.92 -15.64 -8.00
CA VAL A 314 -1.94 -16.38 -8.84
C VAL A 314 -0.73 -16.84 -8.02
N MET A 315 -0.23 -16.03 -7.09
CA MET A 315 0.83 -16.41 -6.15
C MET A 315 0.40 -17.59 -5.29
N LYS A 316 -0.81 -17.56 -4.73
CA LYS A 316 -1.37 -18.68 -3.98
C LYS A 316 -1.48 -19.95 -4.83
N PHE A 317 -1.94 -19.83 -6.08
CA PHE A 317 -1.93 -20.93 -7.03
C PHE A 317 -0.54 -21.50 -7.26
N PHE A 318 0.45 -20.62 -7.45
CA PHE A 318 1.84 -21.01 -7.65
C PHE A 318 2.40 -21.76 -6.43
N LEU A 319 2.13 -21.27 -5.23
CA LEU A 319 2.61 -21.87 -3.97
C LEU A 319 1.95 -23.22 -3.65
N GLU A 320 0.71 -23.43 -4.09
CA GLU A 320 -0.02 -24.69 -3.93
C GLU A 320 0.13 -25.66 -5.13
N TYR A 321 0.88 -25.24 -6.16
CA TYR A 321 1.10 -26.04 -7.36
C TYR A 321 1.94 -27.28 -7.06
N VAL A 322 1.47 -28.43 -7.52
CA VAL A 322 2.28 -29.66 -7.58
C VAL A 322 2.40 -30.10 -9.03
N PRO A 323 3.63 -30.38 -9.50
CA PRO A 323 3.84 -30.93 -10.83
C PRO A 323 2.99 -32.17 -11.07
N MET A 324 2.17 -32.17 -12.11
CA MET A 324 1.41 -33.35 -12.51
C MET A 324 2.32 -34.34 -13.24
N GLU A 325 2.27 -35.60 -12.81
CA GLU A 325 2.86 -36.76 -13.49
C GLU A 325 1.90 -37.21 -14.62
N GLY A 326 1.86 -36.48 -15.74
CA GLY A 326 1.03 -36.86 -16.90
C GLY A 326 0.94 -35.77 -17.97
N PRO A 327 0.54 -36.12 -19.21
CA PRO A 327 0.29 -35.13 -20.25
C PRO A 327 -0.89 -34.25 -19.84
N VAL A 328 -0.65 -32.94 -19.71
CA VAL A 328 -1.73 -31.95 -19.53
C VAL A 328 -2.56 -32.01 -20.80
N ALA A 329 -3.79 -32.52 -20.71
CA ALA A 329 -4.71 -32.55 -21.84
C ALA A 329 -5.09 -31.11 -22.19
N ALA A 330 -4.32 -30.48 -23.08
CA ALA A 330 -4.59 -29.15 -23.59
C ALA A 330 -5.86 -29.22 -24.47
N SER A 331 -7.01 -28.86 -23.89
CA SER A 331 -8.28 -28.77 -24.61
C SER A 331 -8.40 -27.51 -25.47
N ALA A 332 -7.42 -26.61 -25.41
CA ALA A 332 -7.35 -25.39 -26.20
C ALA A 332 -5.93 -25.18 -26.75
N PRO A 333 -5.78 -24.61 -27.97
CA PRO A 333 -4.48 -24.23 -28.49
C PRO A 333 -3.86 -23.18 -27.56
N LEU A 334 -2.79 -23.57 -26.86
CA LEU A 334 -1.99 -22.66 -26.05
C LEU A 334 -1.39 -21.58 -26.97
N PRO A 335 -1.40 -20.29 -26.58
CA PRO A 335 -0.65 -19.27 -27.31
C PRO A 335 0.82 -19.66 -27.38
N SER A 336 1.52 -19.24 -28.45
CA SER A 336 2.90 -19.62 -28.77
C SER A 336 3.87 -19.35 -27.61
N SER A 337 4.05 -20.32 -26.71
CA SER A 337 5.10 -20.26 -25.69
C SER A 337 6.41 -20.70 -26.32
N SER A 338 7.48 -19.96 -26.02
CA SER A 338 8.86 -20.32 -26.35
C SER A 338 9.44 -21.37 -25.40
N ILE A 339 8.73 -21.72 -24.32
CA ILE A 339 9.19 -22.64 -23.27
C ILE A 339 8.71 -24.06 -23.60
N PRO A 340 9.60 -25.07 -23.62
CA PRO A 340 9.22 -26.45 -23.92
C PRO A 340 8.20 -26.99 -22.90
N LEU A 341 7.07 -27.53 -23.38
CA LEU A 341 6.01 -28.13 -22.54
C LEU A 341 6.51 -29.32 -21.70
N SER A 342 7.63 -29.94 -22.08
CA SER A 342 8.28 -31.01 -21.31
C SER A 342 8.98 -30.52 -20.06
N SER A 343 9.38 -29.24 -20.01
CA SER A 343 10.06 -28.65 -18.86
C SER A 343 9.09 -28.39 -17.70
N PRO A 344 9.56 -28.41 -16.43
CA PRO A 344 8.73 -28.04 -15.28
C PRO A 344 8.04 -26.68 -15.45
N LEU A 345 8.78 -25.70 -15.99
CA LEU A 345 8.28 -24.34 -16.21
C LEU A 345 7.20 -24.30 -17.29
N GLY A 346 7.39 -25.03 -18.40
CA GLY A 346 6.40 -25.11 -19.48
C GLY A 346 5.10 -25.78 -19.04
N LYS A 347 5.17 -26.83 -18.20
CA LYS A 347 3.97 -27.46 -17.61
C LYS A 347 3.21 -26.50 -16.72
N PHE A 348 3.93 -25.76 -15.87
CA PHE A 348 3.32 -24.77 -15.00
C PHE A 348 2.71 -23.60 -15.79
N GLU A 349 3.41 -23.08 -16.80
CA GLU A 349 2.90 -22.02 -17.67
C GLU A 349 1.57 -22.43 -18.32
N ALA A 350 1.51 -23.65 -18.87
CA ALA A 350 0.29 -24.18 -19.47
C ALA A 350 -0.86 -24.21 -18.46
N CYS A 351 -0.61 -24.68 -17.23
CA CYS A 351 -1.61 -24.67 -16.16
C CYS A 351 -2.07 -23.26 -15.78
N VAL A 352 -1.14 -22.32 -15.57
CA VAL A 352 -1.48 -20.94 -15.19
C VAL A 352 -2.30 -20.26 -16.28
N ARG A 353 -1.93 -20.43 -17.56
CA ARG A 353 -2.68 -19.86 -18.68
C ARG A 353 -4.05 -20.50 -18.86
N MET A 354 -4.20 -21.77 -18.52
CA MET A 354 -5.49 -22.46 -18.51
C MET A 354 -6.41 -21.91 -17.41
N TRP A 355 -5.89 -21.70 -16.20
CA TRP A 355 -6.67 -21.21 -15.06
C TRP A 355 -6.92 -19.70 -15.10
N TYR A 356 -6.00 -18.93 -15.68
CA TYR A 356 -6.05 -17.47 -15.72
C TYR A 356 -5.76 -16.93 -17.14
N PRO A 357 -6.62 -17.22 -18.12
CA PRO A 357 -6.41 -16.82 -19.52
C PRO A 357 -6.44 -15.29 -19.72
N CYS A 358 -6.94 -14.53 -18.75
CA CYS A 358 -6.95 -13.07 -18.79
C CYS A 358 -5.57 -12.42 -18.52
N CYS A 359 -4.63 -13.16 -17.94
CA CYS A 359 -3.30 -12.65 -17.58
C CYS A 359 -2.40 -12.57 -18.82
N GLU A 360 -1.79 -11.41 -19.04
CA GLU A 360 -0.97 -11.14 -20.23
C GLU A 360 0.33 -11.94 -20.21
N ASN A 361 1.14 -11.75 -19.15
CA ASN A 361 2.42 -12.45 -18.98
C ASN A 361 2.61 -12.88 -17.52
N PRO A 362 1.94 -13.95 -17.08
CA PRO A 362 1.92 -14.34 -15.68
C PRO A 362 3.29 -14.79 -15.15
N LEU A 363 4.18 -15.36 -15.97
CA LEU A 363 5.51 -15.76 -15.52
C LEU A 363 6.41 -14.55 -15.25
N SER A 364 6.45 -13.59 -16.18
CA SER A 364 7.19 -12.32 -15.99
C SER A 364 6.68 -11.56 -14.77
N ASP A 365 5.37 -11.51 -14.57
CA ASP A 365 4.76 -10.83 -13.42
C ASP A 365 5.07 -11.56 -12.10
N LEU A 366 5.08 -12.90 -12.09
CA LEU A 366 5.56 -13.68 -10.93
C LEU A 366 7.03 -13.40 -10.62
N CYS A 367 7.92 -13.35 -11.63
CA CYS A 367 9.33 -13.01 -11.42
C CYS A 367 9.51 -11.62 -10.79
N ARG A 368 8.76 -10.61 -11.27
CA ARG A 368 8.77 -9.26 -10.69
C ARG A 368 8.24 -9.25 -9.26
N THR A 369 7.23 -10.07 -8.98
CA THR A 369 6.65 -10.20 -7.64
C THR A 369 7.60 -10.90 -6.67
N VAL A 370 8.39 -11.87 -7.13
CA VAL A 370 9.48 -12.47 -6.33
C VAL A 370 10.52 -11.41 -5.96
N LEU A 371 10.90 -10.54 -6.90
CA LEU A 371 11.79 -9.41 -6.60
C LEU A 371 11.16 -8.47 -5.57
N PHE A 372 9.89 -8.11 -5.74
CA PHE A 372 9.14 -7.29 -4.78
C PHE A 372 9.16 -7.91 -3.37
N TRP A 373 8.83 -9.19 -3.24
CA TRP A 373 8.90 -9.91 -1.96
C TRP A 373 10.30 -9.84 -1.35
N HIS A 374 11.35 -10.05 -2.14
CA HIS A 374 12.72 -9.99 -1.65
C HIS A 374 13.09 -8.60 -1.12
N GLN A 375 12.64 -7.52 -1.77
CA GLN A 375 12.83 -6.17 -1.27
C GLN A 375 12.14 -5.95 0.09
N ILE A 376 10.91 -6.45 0.25
CA ILE A 376 10.18 -6.39 1.52
C ILE A 376 10.90 -7.21 2.60
N SER A 377 11.32 -8.44 2.29
CA SER A 377 12.05 -9.31 3.22
C SER A 377 13.35 -8.66 3.71
N ASN A 378 14.15 -8.10 2.79
CA ASN A 378 15.39 -7.39 3.14
C ASN A 378 15.13 -6.18 4.05
N MET A 379 14.08 -5.40 3.76
CA MET A 379 13.70 -4.27 4.58
C MET A 379 13.31 -4.71 6.01
N ILE A 380 12.53 -5.78 6.17
CA ILE A 380 12.17 -6.29 7.50
C ILE A 380 13.40 -6.83 8.24
N ASN A 381 14.30 -7.51 7.54
CA ASN A 381 15.58 -7.96 8.11
C ASN A 381 16.44 -6.81 8.62
N GLN A 382 16.48 -5.68 7.90
CA GLN A 382 17.16 -4.46 8.36
C GLN A 382 16.47 -3.88 9.60
N LEU A 383 15.14 -3.81 9.61
CA LEU A 383 14.37 -3.29 10.75
C LEU A 383 14.56 -4.12 12.03
N ASN A 384 14.71 -5.44 11.93
CA ASN A 384 14.92 -6.33 13.08
C ASN A 384 16.18 -6.01 13.90
N SER A 385 17.14 -5.28 13.32
CA SER A 385 18.31 -4.78 14.06
C SER A 385 17.98 -3.65 15.05
N SER A 386 16.84 -2.97 14.84
CA SER A 386 16.49 -1.72 15.51
C SER A 386 15.17 -1.81 16.29
N ILE A 387 14.23 -2.65 15.85
CA ILE A 387 12.95 -2.90 16.53
C ILE A 387 12.73 -4.40 16.68
N ASP A 388 12.04 -4.81 17.75
CA ASP A 388 11.68 -6.21 17.95
C ASP A 388 10.55 -6.60 16.99
N VAL A 389 10.94 -7.22 15.88
CA VAL A 389 10.05 -7.86 14.90
C VAL A 389 10.43 -9.32 14.70
N SER A 390 10.97 -9.94 15.76
CA SER A 390 11.59 -11.27 15.71
C SER A 390 10.64 -12.36 15.22
N GLU A 391 9.42 -12.42 15.76
CA GLU A 391 8.39 -13.39 15.32
C GLU A 391 8.07 -13.23 13.84
N LEU A 392 7.79 -12.00 13.39
CA LEU A 392 7.50 -11.72 11.99
C LEU A 392 8.69 -12.05 11.08
N LYS A 393 9.92 -11.80 11.54
CA LYS A 393 11.13 -12.12 10.79
C LYS A 393 11.23 -13.63 10.55
N ASP A 394 10.98 -14.44 11.57
CA ASP A 394 11.01 -15.91 11.44
C ASP A 394 9.99 -16.39 10.40
N ASP A 395 8.82 -15.75 10.34
CA ASP A 395 7.81 -16.06 9.33
C ASP A 395 8.18 -15.60 7.92
N ILE A 396 8.82 -14.44 7.80
CA ILE A 396 9.35 -13.97 6.52
C ILE A 396 10.47 -14.88 6.01
N ASP A 397 11.34 -15.37 6.89
CA ASP A 397 12.40 -16.30 6.52
C ASP A 397 11.81 -17.64 6.08
N ALA A 398 10.86 -18.20 6.84
CA ALA A 398 10.16 -19.42 6.49
C ALA A 398 9.41 -19.29 5.15
N ALA A 399 8.72 -18.16 4.94
CA ALA A 399 8.03 -17.85 3.70
C ALA A 399 9.00 -17.68 2.52
N THR A 400 10.14 -17.03 2.72
CA THR A 400 11.17 -16.84 1.71
C THR A 400 11.78 -18.18 1.29
N ASP A 401 12.12 -19.03 2.25
CA ASP A 401 12.60 -20.39 1.99
C ASP A 401 11.58 -21.21 1.21
N PHE A 402 10.31 -21.14 1.60
CA PHE A 402 9.23 -21.84 0.92
C PHE A 402 9.05 -21.34 -0.53
N LEU A 403 9.03 -20.02 -0.73
CA LEU A 403 8.94 -19.38 -2.05
C LEU A 403 10.10 -19.84 -2.95
N MET A 404 11.34 -19.81 -2.46
CA MET A 404 12.52 -20.17 -3.24
C MET A 404 12.61 -21.67 -3.55
N ARG A 405 12.06 -22.53 -2.67
CA ARG A 405 11.89 -23.96 -2.99
C ARG A 405 10.86 -24.15 -4.10
N GLN A 406 9.76 -23.41 -4.06
CA GLN A 406 8.72 -23.48 -5.08
C GLN A 406 9.20 -22.95 -6.44
N CYS A 407 9.97 -21.85 -6.46
CA CYS A 407 10.62 -21.34 -7.67
C CYS A 407 11.47 -22.42 -8.35
N ARG A 408 12.32 -23.13 -7.58
CA ARG A 408 13.15 -24.23 -8.08
C ARG A 408 12.35 -25.44 -8.53
N LEU A 409 11.30 -25.81 -7.79
CA LEU A 409 10.43 -26.94 -8.13
C LEU A 409 9.74 -26.74 -9.49
N VAL A 410 9.26 -25.52 -9.73
CA VAL A 410 8.56 -25.14 -10.96
C VAL A 410 9.55 -24.75 -12.08
N GLY A 411 10.81 -24.47 -11.75
CA GLY A 411 11.80 -23.97 -12.70
C GLY A 411 11.63 -22.48 -13.03
N LEU A 412 10.90 -21.71 -12.21
CA LEU A 412 10.71 -20.27 -12.39
C LEU A 412 12.04 -19.50 -12.32
N ASP A 413 13.00 -20.01 -11.56
CA ASP A 413 14.38 -19.50 -11.43
C ASP A 413 15.18 -19.56 -12.74
N THR A 414 14.72 -20.34 -13.73
CA THR A 414 15.32 -20.41 -15.06
C THR A 414 14.75 -19.38 -16.05
N HIS A 415 13.68 -18.67 -15.67
CA HIS A 415 13.04 -17.68 -16.53
C HIS A 415 13.96 -16.45 -16.73
N PRO A 416 14.04 -15.85 -17.93
CA PRO A 416 14.94 -14.71 -18.20
C PRO A 416 14.69 -13.49 -17.31
N ASP A 417 13.44 -13.26 -16.91
CA ASP A 417 13.07 -12.15 -16.03
C ASP A 417 13.27 -12.48 -14.53
N PHE A 418 13.70 -13.69 -14.18
CA PHE A 418 13.89 -14.05 -12.78
C PHE A 418 14.98 -13.19 -12.16
N PRO A 419 14.73 -12.59 -10.99
CA PRO A 419 15.68 -11.68 -10.39
C PRO A 419 16.98 -12.40 -10.00
N ARG A 420 18.10 -11.69 -10.13
CA ARG A 420 19.38 -12.10 -9.54
C ARG A 420 19.37 -11.66 -8.08
N LEU A 421 18.94 -12.57 -7.22
CA LEU A 421 18.80 -12.37 -5.77
C LEU A 421 20.09 -12.66 -5.03
#